data_AF-A0A3B0Z5R5-F1
#
_entry.id   AF-A0A3B0Z5R5-F1
#
_cell.length_a   1.000
_cell.length_b   1.000
_cell.length_c   1.000
_cell.angle_alpha   90.00
_cell.angle_beta   90.00
_cell.angle_gamma   90.00
#
_symmetry.space_group_name_H-M   'P 1'
#
loop_
_entity.id
_entity.type
_entity.pdbx_description
1 polymer ?
#
loop_
_entity_poly.entity_id
_entity_poly.type
_entity_poly.pdbx_seq_one_letter_code
_entity_poly.pdbx_strand_id
1 'polypeptide(L)'
;MKMSPEFLRHLWLEMTLHRRLMMPTVLLFIFFIAHALGEWSAVHVTALLSFVVLGLLWGVRLAGESLIGEIDNRTWDQQRMSAITPWQMSWGKLFGSTVYIWYGLLIVVVVFLLSGLRIGEPMLWAKLLLLLSGAVLVQALALLMSLLMVRRSGRHRRSLSNLALIATLLFIMAVAPYYDEYYAQFSWYGLVISELTFFALSSLLFCGWALLGLYRTMGEELQLKHRPLLWLGFSLFLIFYIMGFSPLESGDGWQLNLAGAFFIALLLCYVMIFIERKEPLDLRRFQITRAEQGAYAALIYLPCWLVSLLLVVVLGLLLLLVDGPKMNILEIVLPFNQLVLLSLLFLIRDIAIVIYFNLTRQPQRADATALIYLTLLYLLLPMLFSVIGLGSLNNLLMPAVTTSPLVTLLSGGVQCAVLGWLIYQRWLSGYRH
;
A
#
# COMPACT_ATOMS: atom_id res chain seq x y z
N MET A 1 1.53 -1.98 -32.35
CA MET A 1 2.19 -2.23 -31.04
C MET A 1 2.82 -3.62 -31.08
N LYS A 2 4.15 -3.74 -30.94
CA LYS A 2 4.78 -5.07 -30.79
C LYS A 2 4.39 -5.61 -29.40
N MET A 3 3.74 -6.78 -29.35
CA MET A 3 3.38 -7.43 -28.08
C MET A 3 4.63 -7.62 -27.21
N SER A 4 4.49 -7.54 -25.88
CA SER A 4 5.65 -7.73 -25.01
C SER A 4 6.21 -9.15 -25.19
N PRO A 5 7.52 -9.31 -25.36
CA PRO A 5 8.14 -10.63 -25.54
C PRO A 5 7.87 -11.58 -24.37
N GLU A 6 7.81 -11.02 -23.16
CA GLU A 6 7.48 -11.75 -21.93
C GLU A 6 6.06 -12.32 -21.94
N PHE A 7 5.07 -11.55 -22.43
CA PHE A 7 3.71 -12.04 -22.54
C PHE A 7 3.62 -13.20 -23.54
N LEU A 8 4.30 -13.07 -24.68
CA LEU A 8 4.37 -14.14 -25.67
C LEU A 8 4.99 -15.39 -25.04
N ARG A 9 6.16 -15.28 -24.42
CA ARG A 9 6.82 -16.42 -23.74
C ARG A 9 5.87 -17.17 -22.82
N HIS A 10 5.14 -16.45 -21.96
CA HIS A 10 4.16 -17.06 -21.07
C HIS A 10 2.98 -17.69 -21.82
N LEU A 11 2.47 -17.04 -22.87
CA LEU A 11 1.41 -17.60 -23.70
C LEU A 11 1.80 -18.95 -24.29
N TRP A 12 3.04 -19.07 -24.80
CA TRP A 12 3.55 -20.32 -25.37
C TRP A 12 3.74 -21.42 -24.32
N LEU A 13 4.21 -21.08 -23.12
CA LEU A 13 4.46 -22.03 -22.04
C LEU A 13 3.17 -22.51 -21.36
N GLU A 14 2.23 -21.60 -21.11
CA GLU A 14 1.04 -21.87 -20.31
C GLU A 14 -0.11 -22.45 -21.15
N MET A 15 -0.23 -22.08 -22.43
CA MET A 15 -1.35 -22.48 -23.31
C MET A 15 -1.08 -23.77 -24.09
N THR A 16 -0.66 -24.82 -23.40
CA THR A 16 -0.53 -26.16 -24.01
C THR A 16 -1.89 -26.69 -24.49
N LEU A 17 -1.89 -27.57 -25.50
CA LEU A 17 -3.12 -28.16 -26.04
C LEU A 17 -3.97 -28.82 -24.94
N HIS A 18 -3.32 -29.57 -24.05
CA HIS A 18 -3.97 -30.23 -22.93
C HIS A 18 -4.68 -29.24 -22.01
N ARG A 19 -4.01 -28.15 -21.61
CA ARG A 19 -4.58 -27.12 -20.73
C ARG A 19 -5.74 -26.36 -21.38
N ARG A 20 -5.64 -26.09 -22.68
CA ARG A 20 -6.72 -25.45 -23.47
C ARG A 20 -7.99 -26.29 -23.51
N LEU A 21 -7.89 -27.62 -23.54
CA LEU A 21 -9.05 -28.50 -23.52
C LEU A 21 -9.54 -28.79 -22.11
N MET A 22 -8.63 -28.97 -21.14
CA MET A 22 -8.99 -29.33 -19.77
C MET A 22 -9.81 -28.23 -19.07
N MET A 23 -9.41 -26.95 -19.20
CA MET A 23 -10.06 -25.86 -18.47
C MET A 23 -11.55 -25.71 -18.82
N PRO A 24 -11.95 -25.64 -20.10
CA PRO A 24 -13.36 -25.59 -20.47
C PRO A 24 -14.11 -26.85 -20.07
N THR A 25 -13.53 -28.05 -20.22
CA THR A 25 -14.20 -29.30 -19.85
C THR A 25 -14.52 -29.37 -18.36
N VAL A 26 -13.56 -29.01 -17.50
CA VAL A 26 -13.77 -29.00 -16.04
C VAL A 26 -14.81 -27.95 -15.65
N LEU A 27 -14.71 -26.73 -16.17
CA LEU A 27 -15.69 -25.68 -15.89
C LEU A 27 -17.09 -26.05 -16.37
N LEU A 28 -17.21 -26.62 -17.56
CA LEU A 28 -18.49 -27.08 -18.11
C LEU A 28 -19.11 -28.15 -17.21
N PHE A 29 -18.31 -29.12 -16.74
CA PHE A 29 -18.79 -30.16 -15.84
C PHE A 29 -19.27 -29.59 -14.50
N ILE A 30 -18.52 -28.64 -13.92
CA ILE A 30 -18.90 -27.93 -12.70
C ILE A 30 -20.24 -27.19 -12.88
N PHE A 31 -20.38 -26.43 -13.97
CA PHE A 31 -21.61 -25.69 -14.25
C PHE A 31 -22.79 -26.60 -14.60
N PHE A 32 -22.54 -27.73 -15.25
CA PHE A 32 -23.56 -28.73 -15.54
C PHE A 32 -24.12 -29.34 -14.25
N ILE A 33 -23.24 -29.70 -13.30
CA ILE A 33 -23.66 -30.18 -11.98
C ILE A 33 -24.44 -29.10 -11.24
N ALA A 34 -23.95 -27.86 -11.22
CA ALA A 34 -24.64 -26.76 -10.57
C ALA A 34 -26.05 -26.55 -11.14
N HIS A 35 -26.19 -26.62 -12.47
CA HIS A 35 -27.48 -26.52 -13.14
C HIS A 35 -28.43 -27.66 -12.76
N ALA A 36 -27.92 -28.89 -12.69
CA ALA A 36 -28.71 -30.06 -12.31
C ALA A 36 -29.20 -30.00 -10.86
N LEU A 37 -28.50 -29.29 -9.96
CA LEU A 37 -28.82 -29.24 -8.53
C LEU A 37 -29.73 -28.06 -8.13
N GLY A 38 -29.64 -26.92 -8.81
CA GLY A 38 -30.35 -25.70 -8.40
C GLY A 38 -30.63 -24.72 -9.53
N GLU A 39 -30.80 -25.26 -10.74
CA GLU A 39 -31.15 -24.52 -11.95
C GLU A 39 -30.17 -23.36 -12.24
N TRP A 40 -30.66 -22.17 -12.58
CA TRP A 40 -29.82 -21.03 -12.92
C TRP A 40 -29.20 -20.35 -11.69
N SER A 41 -29.90 -20.36 -10.55
CA SER A 41 -29.42 -19.73 -9.30
C SER A 41 -28.13 -20.37 -8.79
N ALA A 42 -28.09 -21.70 -8.74
CA ALA A 42 -26.89 -22.44 -8.35
C ALA A 42 -25.75 -22.23 -9.35
N VAL A 43 -26.03 -22.11 -10.66
CA VAL A 43 -25.02 -21.78 -11.67
C VAL A 43 -24.41 -20.41 -11.41
N HIS A 44 -25.21 -19.41 -11.04
CA HIS A 44 -24.72 -18.05 -10.77
C HIS A 44 -23.76 -18.01 -9.57
N VAL A 45 -24.16 -18.62 -8.44
CA VAL A 45 -23.32 -18.71 -7.24
C VAL A 45 -22.05 -19.54 -7.53
N THR A 46 -22.18 -20.63 -8.27
CA THR A 46 -21.03 -21.46 -8.65
C THR A 46 -20.07 -20.71 -9.56
N ALA A 47 -20.56 -19.86 -10.48
CA ALA A 47 -19.73 -19.00 -11.31
C ALA A 47 -19.00 -17.94 -10.47
N LEU A 48 -19.68 -17.32 -9.50
CA LEU A 48 -19.06 -16.41 -8.54
C LEU A 48 -17.92 -17.09 -7.75
N LEU A 49 -18.20 -18.26 -7.15
CA LEU A 49 -17.20 -19.02 -6.39
C LEU A 49 -16.02 -19.45 -7.27
N SER A 50 -16.30 -19.91 -8.48
CA SER A 50 -15.26 -20.27 -9.46
C SER A 50 -14.40 -19.06 -9.81
N PHE A 51 -15.00 -17.87 -9.94
CA PHE A 51 -14.27 -16.63 -10.18
C PHE A 51 -13.35 -16.30 -9.01
N VAL A 52 -13.84 -16.37 -7.77
CA VAL A 52 -13.03 -16.12 -6.56
C VAL A 52 -11.85 -17.09 -6.48
N VAL A 53 -12.09 -18.38 -6.68
CA VAL A 53 -11.03 -19.40 -6.61
C VAL A 53 -9.97 -19.19 -7.70
N LEU A 54 -10.40 -19.01 -8.95
CA LEU A 54 -9.48 -18.86 -10.06
C LEU A 54 -8.76 -17.51 -10.04
N GLY A 55 -9.52 -16.42 -9.96
CA GLY A 55 -9.01 -15.06 -10.13
C GLY A 55 -8.33 -14.50 -8.89
N LEU A 56 -8.95 -14.68 -7.71
CA LEU A 56 -8.49 -14.08 -6.46
C LEU A 56 -7.53 -14.98 -5.68
N LEU A 57 -7.71 -16.31 -5.68
CA LEU A 57 -6.80 -17.20 -4.96
C LEU A 57 -5.66 -17.71 -5.86
N TRP A 58 -5.99 -18.39 -6.96
CA TRP A 58 -4.97 -18.96 -7.83
C TRP A 58 -4.22 -17.89 -8.62
N GLY A 59 -4.92 -16.87 -9.13
CA GLY A 59 -4.33 -15.76 -9.89
C GLY A 59 -3.28 -14.99 -9.11
N VAL A 60 -3.59 -14.68 -7.86
CA VAL A 60 -2.70 -13.98 -6.95
C VAL A 60 -1.42 -14.77 -6.68
N ARG A 61 -1.55 -16.09 -6.48
CA ARG A 61 -0.41 -16.96 -6.27
C ARG A 61 0.50 -16.98 -7.50
N LEU A 62 -0.05 -17.16 -8.70
CA LEU A 62 0.76 -17.16 -9.94
C LEU A 62 1.43 -15.81 -10.18
N ALA A 63 0.71 -14.71 -9.99
CA ALA A 63 1.27 -13.37 -10.14
C ALA A 63 2.44 -13.13 -9.18
N GLY A 64 2.30 -13.49 -7.90
CA GLY A 64 3.35 -13.34 -6.90
C GLY A 64 4.55 -14.27 -7.11
N GLU A 65 4.32 -15.51 -7.53
CA GLU A 65 5.40 -16.49 -7.78
C GLU A 65 6.17 -16.23 -9.09
N SER A 66 5.58 -15.51 -10.04
CA SER A 66 6.18 -15.23 -11.36
C SER A 66 7.58 -14.61 -11.29
N LEU A 67 7.81 -13.73 -10.30
CA LEU A 67 9.10 -13.09 -10.08
C LEU A 67 10.01 -13.95 -9.19
N ILE A 68 9.45 -14.57 -8.16
CA ILE A 68 10.20 -15.37 -7.18
C ILE A 68 10.88 -16.55 -7.89
N GLY A 69 10.16 -17.24 -8.78
CA GLY A 69 10.70 -18.37 -9.54
C GLY A 69 11.90 -17.99 -10.42
N GLU A 70 11.87 -16.82 -11.06
CA GLU A 70 13.00 -16.35 -11.88
C GLU A 70 14.22 -15.93 -11.05
N ILE A 71 13.99 -15.38 -9.86
CA ILE A 71 15.07 -15.03 -8.93
C ILE A 71 15.73 -16.29 -8.38
N ASP A 72 14.93 -17.28 -8.01
CA ASP A 72 15.45 -18.58 -7.55
C ASP A 72 16.23 -19.29 -8.67
N ASN A 73 15.78 -19.16 -9.92
CA ASN A 73 16.46 -19.66 -11.11
C ASN A 73 17.60 -18.77 -11.64
N ARG A 74 17.90 -17.64 -10.98
CA ARG A 74 18.95 -16.65 -11.37
C ARG A 74 18.80 -16.09 -12.79
N THR A 75 17.60 -16.08 -13.35
CA THR A 75 17.31 -15.52 -14.69
C THR A 75 16.90 -14.05 -14.63
N TRP A 76 16.52 -13.56 -13.45
CA TRP A 76 16.09 -12.18 -13.22
C TRP A 76 17.12 -11.12 -13.65
N ASP A 77 18.40 -11.31 -13.30
CA ASP A 77 19.44 -10.33 -13.63
C ASP A 77 19.69 -10.23 -15.14
N GLN A 78 19.56 -11.34 -15.87
CA GLN A 78 19.66 -11.35 -17.34
C GLN A 78 18.51 -10.58 -17.99
N GLN A 79 17.28 -10.76 -17.49
CA GLN A 79 16.12 -10.02 -17.99
C GLN A 79 16.22 -8.52 -17.75
N ARG A 80 16.77 -8.10 -16.60
CA ARG A 80 16.94 -6.67 -16.29
C ARG A 80 17.91 -5.96 -17.21
N MET A 81 18.87 -6.68 -17.78
CA MET A 81 19.82 -6.14 -18.76
C MET A 81 19.27 -6.13 -20.19
N SER A 82 18.11 -6.75 -20.42
CA SER A 82 17.46 -6.74 -21.73
C SER A 82 16.77 -5.40 -22.00
N ALA A 83 16.65 -5.02 -23.28
CA ALA A 83 16.03 -3.77 -23.70
C ALA A 83 14.49 -3.80 -23.62
N ILE A 84 13.94 -4.12 -22.44
CA ILE A 84 12.50 -4.17 -22.17
C ILE A 84 12.12 -2.96 -21.30
N THR A 85 11.04 -2.29 -21.68
CA THR A 85 10.51 -1.16 -20.88
C THR A 85 9.81 -1.65 -19.61
N PRO A 86 9.76 -0.85 -18.53
CA PRO A 86 9.11 -1.25 -17.28
C PRO A 86 7.63 -1.61 -17.47
N TRP A 87 6.94 -0.90 -18.37
CA TRP A 87 5.54 -1.15 -18.67
C TRP A 87 5.35 -2.50 -19.37
N GLN A 88 6.17 -2.81 -20.38
CA GLN A 88 6.12 -4.10 -21.07
C GLN A 88 6.44 -5.26 -20.14
N MET A 89 7.38 -5.07 -19.21
CA MET A 89 7.73 -6.08 -18.20
C MET A 89 6.60 -6.28 -17.18
N SER A 90 6.01 -5.19 -16.69
CA SER A 90 4.90 -5.23 -15.72
C SER A 90 3.68 -5.96 -16.27
N TRP A 91 3.22 -5.57 -17.47
CA TRP A 91 2.09 -6.25 -18.14
C TRP A 91 2.42 -7.69 -18.54
N GLY A 92 3.64 -7.91 -19.04
CA GLY A 92 4.12 -9.24 -19.41
C GLY A 92 4.10 -10.21 -18.24
N LYS A 93 4.49 -9.77 -17.05
CA LYS A 93 4.43 -10.61 -15.84
C LYS A 93 3.02 -10.72 -15.27
N LEU A 94 2.32 -9.60 -15.11
CA LEU A 94 1.00 -9.59 -14.47
C LEU A 94 0.00 -10.45 -15.23
N PHE A 95 -0.14 -10.23 -16.54
CA PHE A 95 -1.11 -10.96 -17.37
C PHE A 95 -0.52 -12.17 -18.08
N GLY A 96 0.80 -12.23 -18.31
CA GLY A 96 1.43 -13.41 -18.88
C GLY A 96 1.43 -14.58 -17.89
N SER A 97 1.89 -14.38 -16.66
CA SER A 97 1.90 -15.45 -15.65
C SER A 97 0.50 -15.95 -15.27
N THR A 98 -0.53 -15.10 -15.45
CA THR A 98 -1.93 -15.42 -15.15
C THR A 98 -2.76 -15.69 -16.41
N VAL A 99 -2.15 -15.81 -17.60
CA VAL A 99 -2.88 -15.92 -18.88
C VAL A 99 -3.82 -17.13 -18.91
N TYR A 100 -3.40 -18.25 -18.33
CA TYR A 100 -4.21 -19.46 -18.24
C TYR A 100 -5.43 -19.26 -17.33
N ILE A 101 -5.28 -18.46 -16.28
CA ILE A 101 -6.36 -18.12 -15.36
C ILE A 101 -7.34 -17.17 -16.04
N TRP A 102 -6.85 -16.13 -16.73
CA TRP A 102 -7.70 -15.22 -17.51
C TRP A 102 -8.48 -15.94 -18.61
N TYR A 103 -7.90 -16.97 -19.22
CA TYR A 103 -8.62 -17.86 -20.15
C TYR A 103 -9.81 -18.57 -19.47
N GLY A 104 -9.60 -19.15 -18.29
CA GLY A 104 -10.68 -19.74 -17.49
C GLY A 104 -11.71 -18.72 -17.02
N LEU A 105 -11.26 -17.57 -16.53
CA LEU A 105 -12.12 -16.48 -16.05
C LEU A 105 -13.02 -15.94 -17.16
N LEU A 106 -12.56 -15.89 -18.41
CA LEU A 106 -13.40 -15.47 -19.54
C LEU A 106 -14.65 -16.37 -19.67
N ILE A 107 -14.47 -17.69 -19.54
CA ILE A 107 -15.57 -18.66 -19.58
C ILE A 107 -16.50 -18.44 -18.38
N VAL A 108 -15.93 -18.29 -17.18
CA VAL A 108 -16.69 -18.04 -15.95
C VAL A 108 -17.51 -16.75 -16.04
N VAL A 109 -16.94 -15.68 -16.59
CA VAL A 109 -17.60 -14.38 -16.78
C VAL A 109 -18.79 -14.48 -17.73
N VAL A 110 -18.65 -15.23 -18.84
CA VAL A 110 -19.77 -15.47 -19.76
C VAL A 110 -20.90 -16.21 -19.05
N VAL A 111 -20.59 -17.27 -18.29
CA VAL A 111 -21.60 -18.03 -17.53
C VAL A 111 -22.23 -17.19 -16.43
N PHE A 112 -21.45 -16.37 -15.73
CA PHE A 112 -21.91 -15.45 -14.69
C PHE A 112 -22.90 -14.42 -15.27
N LEU A 113 -22.58 -13.83 -16.42
CA LEU A 113 -23.47 -12.88 -17.11
C LEU A 113 -24.76 -13.55 -17.57
N LEU A 114 -24.68 -14.71 -18.23
CA LEU A 114 -25.85 -15.41 -18.74
C LEU A 114 -26.78 -15.86 -17.60
N SER A 115 -26.22 -16.44 -16.54
CA SER A 115 -27.01 -16.86 -15.37
C SER A 115 -27.62 -15.66 -14.65
N GLY A 116 -26.86 -14.57 -14.45
CA GLY A 116 -27.36 -13.36 -13.81
C GLY A 116 -28.49 -12.68 -14.59
N LEU A 117 -28.37 -12.60 -15.92
CA LEU A 117 -29.44 -12.07 -16.78
C LEU A 117 -30.71 -12.93 -16.75
N ARG A 118 -30.58 -14.25 -16.56
CA ARG A 118 -31.72 -15.17 -16.48
C ARG A 118 -32.47 -15.09 -15.15
N ILE A 119 -31.74 -14.90 -14.05
CA ILE A 119 -32.32 -14.76 -12.71
C ILE A 119 -32.84 -13.33 -12.48
N GLY A 120 -32.39 -12.36 -13.28
CA GLY A 120 -32.71 -10.95 -13.08
C GLY A 120 -31.89 -10.33 -11.95
N GLU A 121 -30.64 -10.75 -11.81
CA GLU A 121 -29.73 -10.30 -10.74
C GLU A 121 -29.57 -8.77 -10.74
N PRO A 122 -29.87 -8.09 -9.62
CA PRO A 122 -29.69 -6.67 -9.52
C PRO A 122 -28.22 -6.29 -9.61
N MET A 123 -27.94 -5.14 -10.22
CA MET A 123 -26.61 -4.52 -10.25
C MET A 123 -25.51 -5.45 -10.80
N LEU A 124 -25.88 -6.38 -11.70
CA LEU A 124 -24.98 -7.36 -12.32
C LEU A 124 -23.67 -6.74 -12.86
N TRP A 125 -23.77 -5.55 -13.47
CA TRP A 125 -22.63 -4.81 -14.01
C TRP A 125 -21.68 -4.31 -12.92
N ALA A 126 -22.19 -3.87 -11.77
CA ALA A 126 -21.36 -3.47 -10.63
C ALA A 126 -20.65 -4.68 -10.02
N LYS A 127 -21.35 -5.81 -9.86
CA LYS A 127 -20.76 -7.10 -9.43
C LYS A 127 -19.63 -7.51 -10.38
N LEU A 128 -19.85 -7.47 -11.69
CA LEU A 128 -18.84 -7.81 -12.70
C LEU A 128 -17.64 -6.86 -12.66
N LEU A 129 -17.87 -5.55 -12.56
CA LEU A 129 -16.79 -4.56 -12.47
C LEU A 129 -15.94 -4.78 -11.21
N LEU A 130 -16.57 -5.06 -10.07
CA LEU A 130 -15.91 -5.35 -8.82
C LEU A 130 -15.04 -6.62 -8.90
N LEU A 131 -15.58 -7.69 -9.49
CA LEU A 131 -14.84 -8.95 -9.67
C LEU A 131 -13.62 -8.77 -10.57
N LEU A 132 -13.78 -8.14 -11.74
CA LEU A 132 -12.68 -7.93 -12.68
C LEU A 132 -11.62 -6.97 -12.14
N SER A 133 -12.04 -5.82 -11.62
CA SER A 133 -11.10 -4.83 -11.05
C SER A 133 -10.41 -5.39 -9.81
N GLY A 134 -11.14 -6.11 -8.95
CA GLY A 134 -10.60 -6.75 -7.75
C GLY A 134 -9.58 -7.84 -8.08
N ALA A 135 -9.85 -8.68 -9.09
CA ALA A 135 -8.89 -9.68 -9.55
C ALA A 135 -7.57 -9.04 -10.00
N VAL A 136 -7.63 -8.01 -10.85
CA VAL A 136 -6.43 -7.29 -11.30
C VAL A 136 -5.74 -6.60 -10.12
N LEU A 137 -6.49 -5.95 -9.23
CA LEU A 137 -5.96 -5.25 -8.06
C LEU A 137 -5.14 -6.19 -7.18
N VAL A 138 -5.71 -7.31 -6.74
CA VAL A 138 -5.01 -8.20 -5.82
C VAL A 138 -3.83 -8.90 -6.51
N GLN A 139 -3.95 -9.26 -7.80
CA GLN A 139 -2.82 -9.79 -8.58
C GLN A 139 -1.68 -8.76 -8.73
N ALA A 140 -2.02 -7.49 -8.98
CA ALA A 140 -1.04 -6.40 -9.06
C ALA A 140 -0.36 -6.15 -7.72
N LEU A 141 -1.11 -6.15 -6.61
CA LEU A 141 -0.55 -6.05 -5.26
C LEU A 141 0.37 -7.23 -4.94
N ALA A 142 0.01 -8.45 -5.33
CA ALA A 142 0.84 -9.63 -5.15
C ALA A 142 2.20 -9.51 -5.84
N LEU A 143 2.19 -9.06 -7.10
CA LEU A 143 3.42 -8.81 -7.86
C LEU A 143 4.23 -7.65 -7.27
N LEU A 144 3.57 -6.56 -6.84
CA LEU A 144 4.24 -5.43 -6.19
C LEU A 144 4.94 -5.85 -4.88
N MET A 145 4.26 -6.64 -4.05
CA MET A 145 4.84 -7.21 -2.82
C MET A 145 6.03 -8.12 -3.13
N SER A 146 5.95 -8.91 -4.21
CA SER A 146 7.08 -9.74 -4.66
C SER A 146 8.30 -8.87 -5.05
N LEU A 147 8.11 -7.75 -5.74
CA LEU A 147 9.18 -6.83 -6.14
C LEU A 147 9.82 -6.12 -4.94
N LEU A 148 9.01 -5.60 -4.02
CA LEU A 148 9.49 -4.99 -2.77
C LEU A 148 10.34 -5.98 -1.96
N MET A 149 10.05 -7.28 -2.07
CA MET A 149 10.84 -8.32 -1.41
C MET A 149 12.24 -8.49 -1.99
N VAL A 150 12.37 -8.48 -3.32
CA VAL A 150 13.67 -8.61 -4.01
C VAL A 150 14.63 -7.55 -3.46
N ARG A 151 14.08 -6.36 -3.21
CA ARG A 151 14.78 -5.24 -2.59
C ARG A 151 15.10 -5.40 -1.12
N ARG A 152 14.62 -6.39 -0.38
CA ARG A 152 14.97 -6.53 1.05
C ARG A 152 16.02 -7.60 1.36
N SER A 153 16.64 -8.20 0.32
CA SER A 153 17.81 -9.08 0.43
C SER A 153 17.71 -10.09 1.60
N GLY A 154 16.59 -10.81 1.70
CA GLY A 154 16.29 -11.71 2.81
C GLY A 154 15.96 -13.14 2.38
N ARG A 155 16.41 -14.11 3.18
CA ARG A 155 16.22 -15.57 3.05
C ARG A 155 14.75 -16.04 3.21
N HIS A 156 13.81 -15.14 3.54
CA HIS A 156 12.42 -15.45 3.90
C HIS A 156 11.43 -15.45 2.71
N ARG A 157 11.89 -15.86 1.52
CA ARG A 157 11.20 -15.73 0.20
C ARG A 157 9.77 -16.30 0.13
N ARG A 158 9.46 -17.33 0.92
CA ARG A 158 8.12 -17.96 0.96
C ARG A 158 7.08 -17.21 1.81
N SER A 159 7.51 -16.38 2.76
CA SER A 159 6.60 -15.75 3.74
C SER A 159 5.70 -14.64 3.14
N LEU A 160 6.04 -14.08 1.98
CA LEU A 160 5.30 -12.95 1.39
C LEU A 160 4.30 -13.35 0.31
N SER A 161 4.44 -14.53 -0.32
CA SER A 161 3.33 -15.12 -1.10
C SER A 161 2.10 -15.33 -0.19
N ASN A 162 2.33 -15.71 1.07
CA ASN A 162 1.28 -15.77 2.08
C ASN A 162 0.71 -14.40 2.44
N LEU A 163 1.50 -13.30 2.42
CA LEU A 163 0.95 -11.96 2.63
C LEU A 163 0.05 -11.51 1.48
N ALA A 164 0.39 -11.86 0.24
CA ALA A 164 -0.49 -11.58 -0.90
C ALA A 164 -1.83 -12.32 -0.76
N LEU A 165 -1.81 -13.58 -0.29
CA LEU A 165 -3.03 -14.33 0.03
C LEU A 165 -3.80 -13.71 1.19
N ILE A 166 -3.13 -13.21 2.23
CA ILE A 166 -3.79 -12.47 3.32
C ILE A 166 -4.46 -11.21 2.78
N ALA A 167 -3.80 -10.46 1.89
CA ALA A 167 -4.40 -9.30 1.23
C ALA A 167 -5.65 -9.70 0.42
N THR A 168 -5.63 -10.84 -0.27
CA THR A 168 -6.83 -11.41 -0.92
C THR A 168 -7.94 -11.68 0.09
N LEU A 169 -7.62 -12.35 1.20
CA LEU A 169 -8.61 -12.70 2.21
C LEU A 169 -9.23 -11.45 2.85
N LEU A 170 -8.41 -10.43 3.12
CA LEU A 170 -8.90 -9.14 3.61
C LEU A 170 -9.81 -8.46 2.58
N PHE A 171 -9.46 -8.51 1.29
CA PHE A 171 -10.32 -7.98 0.23
C PHE A 171 -11.66 -8.71 0.18
N ILE A 172 -11.65 -10.05 0.23
CA ILE A 172 -12.87 -10.86 0.26
C ILE A 172 -13.70 -10.53 1.51
N MET A 173 -13.08 -10.45 2.69
CA MET A 173 -13.75 -10.13 3.95
C MET A 173 -14.37 -8.72 3.93
N ALA A 174 -13.70 -7.76 3.30
CA ALA A 174 -14.21 -6.40 3.18
C ALA A 174 -15.39 -6.28 2.19
N VAL A 175 -15.46 -7.14 1.18
CA VAL A 175 -16.45 -7.04 0.09
C VAL A 175 -17.63 -7.99 0.26
N ALA A 176 -17.41 -9.19 0.81
CA ALA A 176 -18.41 -10.25 0.90
C ALA A 176 -19.72 -9.83 1.60
N PRO A 177 -19.71 -9.07 2.71
CA PRO A 177 -20.95 -8.65 3.38
C PRO A 177 -21.86 -7.81 2.47
N TYR A 178 -21.26 -7.01 1.59
CA TYR A 178 -21.96 -6.04 0.75
C TYR A 178 -22.40 -6.59 -0.61
N TYR A 179 -22.16 -7.88 -0.86
CA TYR A 179 -22.48 -8.50 -2.15
C TYR A 179 -23.98 -8.75 -2.34
N ASP A 180 -24.68 -9.07 -1.26
CA ASP A 180 -26.12 -9.39 -1.26
C ASP A 180 -27.00 -8.26 -0.69
N GLU A 181 -26.41 -7.24 -0.05
CA GLU A 181 -27.17 -6.11 0.49
C GLU A 181 -27.59 -5.13 -0.62
N TYR A 182 -28.86 -5.20 -1.01
CA TYR A 182 -29.41 -4.45 -2.15
C TYR A 182 -29.77 -2.98 -1.84
N TYR A 183 -29.97 -2.62 -0.57
CA TYR A 183 -30.51 -1.31 -0.18
C TYR A 183 -29.60 -0.47 0.73
N ALA A 184 -28.39 -0.94 1.01
CA ALA A 184 -27.46 -0.19 1.82
C ALA A 184 -26.92 1.00 1.02
N GLN A 185 -27.24 2.20 1.48
CA GLN A 185 -26.87 3.46 0.86
C GLN A 185 -25.65 4.04 1.58
N PHE A 186 -24.67 4.44 0.78
CA PHE A 186 -23.43 4.98 1.25
C PHE A 186 -23.33 6.46 0.89
N SER A 187 -23.08 7.33 1.88
CA SER A 187 -22.83 8.75 1.64
C SER A 187 -21.33 9.01 1.47
N TRP A 188 -20.91 9.46 0.29
CA TRP A 188 -19.54 9.91 0.02
C TRP A 188 -19.56 11.36 -0.50
N TYR A 189 -18.98 12.30 0.23
CA TYR A 189 -19.10 13.75 -0.02
C TYR A 189 -20.57 14.22 -0.12
N GLY A 190 -21.47 13.62 0.66
CA GLY A 190 -22.92 13.89 0.59
C GLY A 190 -23.62 13.28 -0.62
N LEU A 191 -22.90 12.63 -1.54
CA LEU A 191 -23.51 11.86 -2.63
C LEU A 191 -23.96 10.51 -2.09
N VAL A 192 -25.26 10.25 -2.22
CA VAL A 192 -25.86 8.95 -1.88
C VAL A 192 -25.64 8.00 -3.06
N ILE A 193 -24.77 7.01 -2.87
CA ILE A 193 -24.41 6.01 -3.88
C ILE A 193 -24.70 4.62 -3.29
N SER A 194 -25.07 3.65 -4.12
CA SER A 194 -25.24 2.26 -3.65
C SER A 194 -23.88 1.67 -3.27
N GLU A 195 -23.81 0.97 -2.14
CA GLU A 195 -22.55 0.43 -1.60
C GLU A 195 -21.78 -0.41 -2.62
N LEU A 196 -22.46 -1.32 -3.31
CA LEU A 196 -21.83 -2.17 -4.31
C LEU A 196 -21.21 -1.37 -5.47
N THR A 197 -21.87 -0.31 -5.97
CA THR A 197 -21.27 0.53 -7.02
C THR A 197 -20.10 1.34 -6.49
N PHE A 198 -20.18 1.80 -5.25
CA PHE A 198 -19.09 2.50 -4.59
C PHE A 198 -17.86 1.60 -4.42
N PHE A 199 -18.03 0.36 -3.96
CA PHE A 199 -16.93 -0.62 -3.86
C PHE A 199 -16.37 -1.00 -5.24
N ALA A 200 -17.22 -1.18 -6.25
CA ALA A 200 -16.78 -1.46 -7.62
C ALA A 200 -15.90 -0.34 -8.20
N LEU A 201 -16.35 0.92 -8.07
CA LEU A 201 -15.59 2.09 -8.52
C LEU A 201 -14.31 2.29 -7.71
N SER A 202 -14.39 2.11 -6.39
CA SER A 202 -13.21 2.18 -5.50
C SER A 202 -12.16 1.14 -5.89
N SER A 203 -12.57 -0.12 -6.08
CA SER A 203 -11.70 -1.20 -6.53
C SER A 203 -11.03 -0.87 -7.87
N LEU A 204 -11.75 -0.28 -8.82
CA LEU A 204 -11.19 0.17 -10.10
C LEU A 204 -10.14 1.29 -9.91
N LEU A 205 -10.43 2.28 -9.06
CA LEU A 205 -9.49 3.37 -8.77
C LEU A 205 -8.21 2.86 -8.10
N PHE A 206 -8.35 1.99 -7.09
CA PHE A 206 -7.20 1.36 -6.43
C PHE A 206 -6.44 0.43 -7.36
N CYS A 207 -7.11 -0.25 -8.30
CA CYS A 207 -6.46 -1.02 -9.35
C CYS A 207 -5.55 -0.13 -10.21
N GLY A 208 -6.02 1.05 -10.63
CA GLY A 208 -5.21 2.03 -11.34
C GLY A 208 -3.94 2.43 -10.56
N TRP A 209 -4.07 2.73 -9.26
CA TRP A 209 -2.93 3.05 -8.40
C TRP A 209 -1.97 1.88 -8.19
N ALA A 210 -2.49 0.65 -8.07
CA ALA A 210 -1.66 -0.55 -7.95
C ALA A 210 -0.82 -0.80 -9.22
N LEU A 211 -1.40 -0.60 -10.41
CA LEU A 211 -0.69 -0.71 -11.68
C LEU A 211 0.37 0.39 -11.86
N LEU A 212 0.07 1.61 -11.43
CA LEU A 212 1.03 2.73 -11.42
C LEU A 212 2.19 2.49 -10.43
N GLY A 213 1.87 1.95 -9.25
CA GLY A 213 2.86 1.51 -8.27
C GLY A 213 3.77 0.42 -8.85
N LEU A 214 3.18 -0.60 -9.49
CA LEU A 214 3.90 -1.67 -10.16
C LEU A 214 4.85 -1.15 -11.24
N TYR A 215 4.37 -0.26 -12.11
CA TYR A 215 5.19 0.37 -13.15
C TYR A 215 6.41 1.08 -12.56
N ARG A 216 6.19 1.89 -11.52
CA ARG A 216 7.27 2.63 -10.87
C ARG A 216 8.29 1.70 -10.21
N THR A 217 7.82 0.73 -9.43
CA THR A 217 8.70 -0.23 -8.73
C THR A 217 9.48 -1.09 -9.73
N MET A 218 8.85 -1.51 -10.83
CA MET A 218 9.52 -2.23 -11.91
C MET A 218 10.58 -1.34 -12.59
N GLY A 219 10.27 -0.07 -12.81
CA GLY A 219 11.21 0.86 -13.45
C GLY A 219 12.47 1.09 -12.61
N GLU A 220 12.30 1.23 -11.30
CA GLU A 220 13.41 1.32 -10.36
C GLU A 220 14.25 0.00 -10.33
N GLU A 221 13.66 -1.18 -10.51
CA GLU A 221 14.42 -2.44 -10.68
C GLU A 221 15.24 -2.46 -11.97
N LEU A 222 14.74 -1.84 -13.03
CA LEU A 222 15.44 -1.63 -14.30
C LEU A 222 16.37 -0.40 -14.27
N GLN A 223 16.70 0.09 -13.08
CA GLN A 223 17.59 1.24 -12.85
C GLN A 223 17.10 2.57 -13.44
N LEU A 224 15.81 2.65 -13.79
CA LEU A 224 15.17 3.91 -14.18
C LEU A 224 14.73 4.65 -12.92
N LYS A 225 15.32 5.82 -12.69
CA LYS A 225 14.91 6.68 -11.59
C LYS A 225 13.67 7.48 -11.95
N HIS A 226 12.70 7.45 -11.06
CA HIS A 226 11.43 8.18 -11.19
C HIS A 226 11.37 9.33 -10.18
N ARG A 227 10.67 10.40 -10.52
CA ARG A 227 10.36 11.46 -9.55
C ARG A 227 9.34 10.96 -8.54
N PRO A 228 9.36 11.43 -7.28
CA PRO A 228 8.44 10.97 -6.24
C PRO A 228 7.00 11.52 -6.39
N LEU A 229 6.67 12.16 -7.51
CA LEU A 229 5.36 12.77 -7.78
C LEU A 229 4.23 11.74 -7.77
N LEU A 230 4.47 10.52 -8.24
CA LEU A 230 3.46 9.46 -8.23
C LEU A 230 3.06 9.07 -6.80
N TRP A 231 4.03 9.06 -5.87
CA TRP A 231 3.76 8.79 -4.45
C TRP A 231 3.04 9.95 -3.77
N LEU A 232 3.41 11.18 -4.08
CA LEU A 232 2.70 12.37 -3.60
C LEU A 232 1.24 12.37 -4.10
N GLY A 233 1.03 12.06 -5.39
CA GLY A 233 -0.29 11.93 -5.98
C GLY A 233 -1.13 10.86 -5.29
N PHE A 234 -0.55 9.69 -5.02
CA PHE A 234 -1.23 8.62 -4.27
C PHE A 234 -1.57 9.03 -2.83
N SER A 235 -0.66 9.73 -2.15
CA SER A 235 -0.87 10.21 -0.79
C SER A 235 -2.03 11.22 -0.72
N LEU A 236 -2.05 12.18 -1.66
CA LEU A 236 -3.15 13.15 -1.78
C LEU A 236 -4.47 12.47 -2.16
N PHE A 237 -4.43 11.48 -3.06
CA PHE A 237 -5.59 10.68 -3.41
C PHE A 237 -6.17 9.95 -2.20
N LEU A 238 -5.34 9.30 -1.38
CA LEU A 238 -5.80 8.62 -0.17
C LEU A 238 -6.43 9.57 0.83
N ILE A 239 -5.83 10.75 1.03
CA ILE A 239 -6.40 11.80 1.87
C ILE A 239 -7.78 12.18 1.34
N PHE A 240 -7.89 12.55 0.06
CA PHE A 240 -9.16 12.91 -0.56
C PHE A 240 -10.20 11.78 -0.46
N TYR A 241 -9.80 10.54 -0.77
CA TYR A 241 -10.69 9.39 -0.73
C TYR A 241 -11.30 9.16 0.65
N ILE A 242 -10.47 9.19 1.70
CA ILE A 242 -10.92 8.98 3.09
C ILE A 242 -11.73 10.17 3.60
N MET A 243 -11.37 11.41 3.22
CA MET A 243 -12.12 12.60 3.65
C MET A 243 -13.55 12.62 3.13
N GLY A 244 -13.86 11.93 2.03
CA GLY A 244 -15.23 11.82 1.54
C GLY A 244 -16.18 11.06 2.48
N PHE A 245 -15.68 10.32 3.46
CA PHE A 245 -16.48 9.66 4.49
C PHE A 245 -16.84 10.56 5.68
N SER A 246 -16.29 11.77 5.73
CA SER A 246 -16.49 12.65 6.87
C SER A 246 -17.84 13.37 6.82
N PRO A 247 -18.59 13.43 7.94
CA PRO A 247 -19.84 14.17 8.01
C PRO A 247 -19.56 15.68 7.97
N LEU A 248 -19.72 16.27 6.79
CA LEU A 248 -19.52 17.72 6.54
C LEU A 248 -20.62 18.61 7.14
N GLU A 249 -21.65 18.03 7.78
CA GLU A 249 -22.85 18.76 8.22
C GLU A 249 -22.64 19.67 9.44
N SER A 250 -21.54 19.49 10.18
CA SER A 250 -21.18 20.39 11.29
C SER A 250 -20.26 21.54 10.82
N GLY A 251 -20.45 22.76 11.33
CA GLY A 251 -19.63 23.94 11.00
C GLY A 251 -18.10 23.77 11.20
N ASP A 252 -17.69 22.80 12.02
CA ASP A 252 -16.29 22.44 12.29
C ASP A 252 -15.77 21.29 11.38
N GLY A 253 -16.57 20.80 10.43
CA GLY A 253 -16.29 19.60 9.63
C GLY A 253 -15.02 19.71 8.78
N TRP A 254 -14.67 20.91 8.32
CA TRP A 254 -13.45 21.12 7.54
C TRP A 254 -12.17 21.01 8.39
N GLN A 255 -12.24 21.38 9.67
CA GLN A 255 -11.12 21.26 10.61
C GLN A 255 -10.87 19.79 10.97
N LEU A 256 -11.95 19.03 11.17
CA LEU A 256 -11.89 17.57 11.33
C LEU A 256 -11.30 16.88 10.10
N ASN A 257 -11.64 17.35 8.90
CA ASN A 257 -11.04 16.82 7.67
C ASN A 257 -9.55 17.12 7.58
N LEU A 258 -9.14 18.34 7.93
CA LEU A 258 -7.73 18.71 7.93
C LEU A 258 -6.95 17.89 8.97
N ALA A 259 -7.54 17.65 10.14
CA ALA A 259 -6.99 16.76 11.18
C ALA A 259 -6.84 15.32 10.67
N GLY A 260 -7.87 14.78 10.03
CA GLY A 260 -7.84 13.45 9.42
C GLY A 260 -6.77 13.34 8.33
N ALA A 261 -6.65 14.35 7.46
CA ALA A 261 -5.63 14.44 6.44
C ALA A 261 -4.21 14.38 7.04
N PHE A 262 -3.97 15.10 8.13
CA PHE A 262 -2.71 15.08 8.85
C PHE A 262 -2.38 13.68 9.39
N PHE A 263 -3.31 12.99 10.04
CA PHE A 263 -3.07 11.65 10.57
C PHE A 263 -2.87 10.59 9.48
N ILE A 264 -3.58 10.69 8.35
CA ILE A 264 -3.36 9.83 7.19
C ILE A 264 -1.96 10.06 6.62
N ALA A 265 -1.55 11.31 6.43
CA ALA A 265 -0.22 11.65 5.95
C ALA A 265 0.87 11.14 6.92
N LEU A 266 0.63 11.25 8.23
CA LEU A 266 1.54 10.77 9.27
C LEU A 266 1.68 9.25 9.21
N LEU A 267 0.58 8.52 9.10
CA LEU A 267 0.59 7.06 8.92
C LEU A 267 1.35 6.67 7.65
N LEU A 268 1.09 7.32 6.51
CA LEU A 268 1.80 7.06 5.26
C LEU A 268 3.30 7.36 5.36
N CYS A 269 3.69 8.39 6.11
CA CYS A 269 5.09 8.70 6.38
C CYS A 269 5.77 7.57 7.15
N TYR A 270 5.13 7.04 8.21
CA TYR A 270 5.63 5.87 8.94
C TYR A 270 5.71 4.62 8.06
N VAL A 271 4.71 4.35 7.24
CA VAL A 271 4.75 3.22 6.31
C VAL A 271 5.92 3.37 5.33
N MET A 272 6.09 4.56 4.74
CA MET A 272 7.11 4.79 3.72
C MET A 272 8.53 4.75 4.27
N ILE A 273 8.77 5.27 5.48
CA ILE A 273 10.10 5.18 6.10
C ILE A 273 10.49 3.72 6.36
N PHE A 274 9.56 2.77 6.54
CA PHE A 274 9.93 1.36 6.68
C PHE A 274 10.00 0.62 5.34
N ILE A 275 9.28 1.04 4.30
CA ILE A 275 9.29 0.36 2.99
C ILE A 275 10.53 0.75 2.17
N GLU A 276 10.89 2.02 2.14
CA GLU A 276 11.95 2.54 1.26
C GLU A 276 13.35 2.20 1.78
N ARG A 277 14.28 1.91 0.86
CA ARG A 277 15.70 1.78 1.19
C ARG A 277 16.30 3.16 1.45
N LYS A 278 17.13 3.28 2.49
CA LYS A 278 17.73 4.55 2.91
C LYS A 278 19.17 4.59 2.43
N GLU A 279 19.37 5.05 1.20
CA GLU A 279 20.71 5.18 0.63
C GLU A 279 21.25 6.60 0.82
N PRO A 280 22.32 6.79 1.63
CA PRO A 280 22.88 8.12 1.87
C PRO A 280 23.44 8.76 0.59
N LEU A 281 23.88 7.97 -0.39
CA LEU A 281 24.38 8.50 -1.65
C LEU A 281 23.31 9.25 -2.46
N ASP A 282 22.04 8.91 -2.32
CA ASP A 282 20.98 9.61 -3.07
C ASP A 282 20.78 11.05 -2.59
N LEU A 283 20.95 11.32 -1.29
CA LEU A 283 20.93 12.69 -0.75
C LEU A 283 22.11 13.52 -1.24
N ARG A 284 23.28 12.90 -1.47
CA ARG A 284 24.43 13.59 -2.07
C ARG A 284 24.20 13.91 -3.54
N ARG A 285 23.69 12.92 -4.29
CA ARG A 285 23.34 13.12 -5.70
C ARG A 285 22.29 14.22 -5.85
N PHE A 286 21.30 14.28 -4.96
CA PHE A 286 20.35 15.39 -4.91
C PHE A 286 21.05 16.76 -4.80
N GLN A 287 22.01 16.92 -3.89
CA GLN A 287 22.73 18.18 -3.70
C GLN A 287 23.57 18.55 -4.93
N ILE A 288 24.32 17.60 -5.49
CA ILE A 288 25.17 17.80 -6.66
C ILE A 288 24.32 18.16 -7.89
N THR A 289 23.30 17.35 -8.20
CA THR A 289 22.42 17.60 -9.35
C THR A 289 21.64 18.90 -9.19
N ARG A 290 21.27 19.31 -7.97
CA ARG A 290 20.65 20.62 -7.73
C ARG A 290 21.57 21.77 -8.08
N ALA A 291 22.87 21.65 -7.78
CA ALA A 291 23.87 22.67 -8.10
C ALA A 291 24.17 22.73 -9.61
N GLU A 292 24.21 21.58 -10.29
CA GLU A 292 24.62 21.50 -11.71
C GLU A 292 23.45 21.68 -12.69
N GLN A 293 22.28 21.10 -12.41
CA GLN A 293 21.15 20.95 -13.35
C GLN A 293 19.84 21.55 -12.83
N GLY A 294 19.86 22.16 -11.64
CA GLY A 294 18.71 22.83 -11.03
C GLY A 294 17.80 21.92 -10.20
N ALA A 295 16.87 22.55 -9.48
CA ALA A 295 16.03 21.86 -8.48
C ALA A 295 15.10 20.80 -9.09
N TYR A 296 14.59 21.03 -10.31
CA TYR A 296 13.65 20.10 -10.95
C TYR A 296 14.31 18.78 -11.37
N ALA A 297 15.57 18.82 -11.84
CA ALA A 297 16.34 17.62 -12.15
C ALA A 297 16.69 16.84 -10.87
N ALA A 298 17.01 17.56 -9.79
CA ALA A 298 17.36 16.96 -8.51
C ALA A 298 16.22 16.14 -7.86
N LEU A 299 14.95 16.48 -8.12
CA LEU A 299 13.78 15.78 -7.56
C LEU A 299 13.78 14.26 -7.81
N ILE A 300 14.49 13.78 -8.83
CA ILE A 300 14.63 12.36 -9.14
C ILE A 300 15.33 11.59 -8.00
N TYR A 301 16.19 12.25 -7.24
CA TYR A 301 16.95 11.65 -6.13
C TYR A 301 16.28 11.82 -4.77
N LEU A 302 15.11 12.48 -4.72
CA LEU A 302 14.46 12.79 -3.46
C LEU A 302 13.67 11.58 -2.95
N PRO A 303 14.00 11.04 -1.76
CA PRO A 303 13.30 9.87 -1.22
C PRO A 303 11.83 10.15 -0.96
N CYS A 304 10.98 9.14 -1.15
CA CYS A 304 9.54 9.27 -0.92
C CYS A 304 9.18 9.53 0.54
N TRP A 305 9.91 8.96 1.51
CA TRP A 305 9.68 9.27 2.92
C TRP A 305 9.88 10.75 3.23
N LEU A 306 10.80 11.44 2.53
CA LEU A 306 11.02 12.87 2.70
C LEU A 306 9.86 13.69 2.12
N VAL A 307 9.28 13.25 1.01
CA VAL A 307 8.07 13.86 0.45
C VAL A 307 6.88 13.71 1.40
N SER A 308 6.69 12.53 1.98
CA SER A 308 5.65 12.31 2.99
C SER A 308 5.89 13.18 4.23
N LEU A 309 7.13 13.31 4.69
CA LEU A 309 7.46 14.19 5.81
C LEU A 309 7.11 15.64 5.50
N LEU A 310 7.45 16.14 4.31
CA LEU A 310 7.09 17.49 3.88
C LEU A 310 5.56 17.68 3.85
N LEU A 311 4.82 16.71 3.34
CA LEU A 311 3.36 16.75 3.33
C LEU A 311 2.78 16.82 4.75
N VAL A 312 3.30 16.01 5.68
CA VAL A 312 2.89 16.03 7.10
C VAL A 312 3.21 17.36 7.76
N VAL A 313 4.39 17.92 7.51
CA VAL A 313 4.80 19.23 8.06
C VAL A 313 3.89 20.33 7.53
N VAL A 314 3.58 20.35 6.23
CA VAL A 314 2.68 21.36 5.65
C VAL A 314 1.27 21.26 6.25
N LEU A 315 0.69 20.06 6.33
CA LEU A 315 -0.63 19.85 6.94
C LEU A 315 -0.63 20.20 8.44
N GLY A 316 0.44 19.85 9.16
CA GLY A 316 0.62 20.18 10.56
C GLY A 316 0.72 21.69 10.80
N LEU A 317 1.50 22.41 9.98
CA LEU A 317 1.58 23.88 10.05
C LEU A 317 0.23 24.53 9.76
N LEU A 318 -0.52 24.04 8.76
CA LEU A 318 -1.87 24.52 8.48
C LEU A 318 -2.81 24.31 9.67
N LEU A 319 -2.73 23.15 10.34
CA LEU A 319 -3.51 22.88 11.56
C LEU A 319 -3.09 23.71 12.76
N LEU A 320 -1.85 24.20 12.82
CA LEU A 320 -1.41 25.10 13.90
C LEU A 320 -1.90 26.54 13.68
N LEU A 321 -2.13 26.94 12.43
CA LEU A 321 -2.67 28.27 12.07
C LEU A 321 -4.18 28.36 12.24
N VAL A 322 -4.87 27.22 12.16
CA VAL A 322 -6.30 27.10 12.39
C VAL A 322 -6.50 26.69 13.84
N ASP A 323 -7.38 27.35 14.60
CA ASP A 323 -7.79 26.82 15.90
C ASP A 323 -8.40 25.44 15.69
N GLY A 324 -7.63 24.39 16.03
CA GLY A 324 -7.99 23.02 15.70
C GLY A 324 -9.36 22.60 16.25
N PRO A 325 -9.95 21.55 15.67
CA PRO A 325 -11.29 21.12 16.09
C PRO A 325 -11.28 20.79 17.58
N LYS A 326 -12.31 21.26 18.30
CA LYS A 326 -12.55 20.87 19.69
C LYS A 326 -12.99 19.42 19.74
N MET A 327 -12.05 18.51 19.57
CA MET A 327 -12.30 17.08 19.59
C MET A 327 -12.35 16.59 21.04
N ASN A 328 -13.55 16.24 21.51
CA ASN A 328 -13.73 15.45 22.73
C ASN A 328 -13.42 13.98 22.42
N ILE A 329 -12.14 13.64 22.26
CA ILE A 329 -11.71 12.24 22.24
C ILE A 329 -11.53 11.84 23.71
N LEU A 330 -12.36 10.92 24.20
CA LEU A 330 -12.24 10.31 25.53
C LEU A 330 -12.31 11.30 26.71
N GLU A 331 -13.24 12.27 26.70
CA GLU A 331 -13.51 13.23 27.79
C GLU A 331 -12.34 14.17 28.18
N ILE A 332 -11.24 14.18 27.44
CA ILE A 332 -10.11 15.09 27.67
C ILE A 332 -10.21 16.25 26.67
N VAL A 333 -10.61 17.44 27.15
CA VAL A 333 -10.60 18.68 26.36
C VAL A 333 -9.16 19.12 26.18
N LEU A 334 -8.63 18.99 24.96
CA LEU A 334 -7.25 19.33 24.67
C LEU A 334 -7.10 20.45 23.66
N PRO A 335 -6.04 21.27 23.81
CA PRO A 335 -5.60 22.12 22.72
C PRO A 335 -5.01 21.22 21.63
N PHE A 336 -5.82 20.92 20.61
CA PHE A 336 -5.48 20.10 19.44
C PHE A 336 -4.11 20.48 18.83
N ASN A 337 -3.78 21.77 18.85
CA ASN A 337 -2.51 22.31 18.36
C ASN A 337 -1.28 21.71 19.07
N GLN A 338 -1.38 21.40 20.37
CA GLN A 338 -0.30 20.74 21.10
C GLN A 338 -0.09 19.31 20.62
N LEU A 339 -1.16 18.56 20.35
CA LEU A 339 -1.08 17.20 19.83
C LEU A 339 -0.38 17.17 18.47
N VAL A 340 -0.72 18.11 17.58
CA VAL A 340 -0.08 18.24 16.26
C VAL A 340 1.42 18.50 16.40
N LEU A 341 1.81 19.45 17.25
CA LEU A 341 3.21 19.79 17.46
C LEU A 341 4.02 18.63 18.07
N LEU A 342 3.45 17.95 19.06
CA LEU A 342 4.06 16.76 19.65
C LEU A 342 4.19 15.65 18.60
N SER A 343 3.14 15.40 17.80
CA SER A 343 3.18 14.39 16.74
C SER A 343 4.30 14.66 15.73
N LEU A 344 4.51 15.92 15.34
CA LEU A 344 5.60 16.32 14.45
C LEU A 344 6.98 16.08 15.06
N LEU A 345 7.20 16.47 16.31
CA LEU A 345 8.49 16.28 17.00
C LEU A 345 8.82 14.79 17.14
N PHE A 346 7.85 13.99 17.60
CA PHE A 346 8.05 12.55 17.78
C PHE A 346 8.20 11.82 16.45
N LEU A 347 7.53 12.26 15.38
CA LEU A 347 7.77 11.74 14.02
C LEU A 347 9.21 12.01 13.56
N ILE A 348 9.71 13.26 13.73
CA ILE A 348 11.08 13.62 13.36
C ILE A 348 12.08 12.77 14.16
N ARG A 349 11.84 12.60 15.47
CA ARG A 349 12.65 11.73 16.34
C ARG A 349 12.67 10.29 15.82
N ASP A 350 11.51 9.72 15.50
CA ASP A 350 11.39 8.32 15.08
C ASP A 350 12.07 8.09 13.73
N ILE A 351 11.91 9.02 12.78
CA ILE A 351 12.64 9.02 11.51
C ILE A 351 14.15 9.11 11.77
N ALA A 352 14.59 9.97 12.69
CA ALA A 352 15.99 10.11 13.04
C ALA A 352 16.58 8.80 13.62
N ILE A 353 15.84 8.09 14.48
CA ILE A 353 16.24 6.77 14.99
C ILE A 353 16.43 5.77 13.84
N VAL A 354 15.46 5.70 12.91
CA VAL A 354 15.54 4.78 11.77
C VAL A 354 16.72 5.10 10.86
N ILE A 355 16.95 6.40 10.56
CA ILE A 355 18.07 6.85 9.73
C ILE A 355 19.40 6.55 10.43
N TYR A 356 19.50 6.81 11.75
CA TYR A 356 20.71 6.58 12.52
C TYR A 356 21.18 5.14 12.39
N PHE A 357 20.29 4.15 12.58
CA PHE A 357 20.66 2.74 12.44
C PHE A 357 21.01 2.35 11.00
N ASN A 358 20.32 2.92 10.01
CA ASN A 358 20.57 2.63 8.60
C ASN A 358 21.89 3.23 8.06
N LEU A 359 22.44 4.26 8.70
CA LEU A 359 23.74 4.85 8.35
C LEU A 359 24.96 4.04 8.87
N THR A 360 24.74 2.85 9.43
CA THR A 360 25.83 1.98 9.93
C THR A 360 26.49 1.21 8.77
N ARG A 361 27.79 0.88 8.89
CA ARG A 361 28.54 0.11 7.87
C ARG A 361 27.92 -1.25 7.50
N GLN A 362 27.12 -1.84 8.38
CA GLN A 362 26.39 -3.10 8.14
C GLN A 362 24.89 -2.94 8.45
N PRO A 363 24.08 -2.42 7.51
CA PRO A 363 22.67 -2.10 7.77
C PRO A 363 21.73 -3.32 7.74
N GLN A 364 22.24 -4.56 7.67
CA GLN A 364 21.43 -5.76 7.41
C GLN A 364 20.26 -5.98 8.39
N ARG A 365 20.33 -5.42 9.61
CA ARG A 365 19.26 -5.49 10.63
C ARG A 365 18.81 -4.12 11.13
N ALA A 366 19.17 -3.04 10.45
CA ALA A 366 18.94 -1.67 10.92
C ALA A 366 17.44 -1.37 11.17
N ASP A 367 16.56 -1.74 10.24
CA ASP A 367 15.11 -1.53 10.39
C ASP A 367 14.53 -2.33 11.56
N ALA A 368 14.99 -3.58 11.76
CA ALA A 368 14.54 -4.42 12.87
C ALA A 368 14.99 -3.87 14.24
N THR A 369 16.24 -3.42 14.32
CA THR A 369 16.77 -2.77 15.53
C THR A 369 16.01 -1.48 15.84
N ALA A 370 15.69 -0.67 14.82
CA ALA A 370 14.89 0.54 14.99
C ALA A 370 13.48 0.19 15.52
N LEU A 371 12.83 -0.85 14.99
CA LEU A 371 11.51 -1.30 15.44
C LEU A 371 11.54 -1.79 16.89
N ILE A 372 12.56 -2.54 17.29
CA ILE A 372 12.78 -2.94 18.70
C ILE A 372 12.92 -1.69 19.59
N TYR A 373 13.72 -0.72 19.18
CA TYR A 373 13.92 0.51 19.95
C TYR A 373 12.62 1.32 20.09
N LEU A 374 11.84 1.46 19.02
CA LEU A 374 10.52 2.10 19.08
C LEU A 374 9.56 1.32 19.98
N THR A 375 9.58 -0.01 19.94
CA THR A 375 8.76 -0.86 20.83
C THR A 375 9.16 -0.66 22.30
N LEU A 376 10.46 -0.55 22.60
CA LEU A 376 10.94 -0.26 23.94
C LEU A 376 10.47 1.13 24.42
N LEU A 377 10.56 2.15 23.57
CA LEU A 377 10.16 3.52 23.90
C LEU A 377 8.64 3.70 24.08
N TYR A 378 7.83 3.05 23.24
CA TYR A 378 6.38 3.27 23.23
C TYR A 378 5.58 2.24 24.03
N LEU A 379 6.11 1.04 24.27
CA LEU A 379 5.37 -0.03 24.95
C LEU A 379 6.02 -0.41 26.29
N LEU A 380 7.28 -0.83 26.27
CA LEU A 380 7.91 -1.46 27.44
C LEU A 380 8.21 -0.43 28.54
N LEU A 381 8.93 0.65 28.22
CA LEU A 381 9.28 1.67 29.22
C LEU A 381 8.04 2.36 29.81
N PRO A 382 7.02 2.74 29.01
CA PRO A 382 5.79 3.28 29.57
C PRO A 382 5.03 2.35 30.52
N MET A 383 5.00 1.06 30.19
CA MET A 383 4.37 0.06 31.05
C MET A 383 5.13 -0.11 32.36
N LEU A 384 6.46 -0.08 32.33
CA LEU A 384 7.26 -0.10 33.55
C LEU A 384 7.02 1.15 34.41
N PHE A 385 6.99 2.33 33.81
CA PHE A 385 6.74 3.58 34.53
C PHE A 385 5.34 3.63 35.13
N SER A 386 4.31 3.11 34.46
CA SER A 386 2.96 3.04 35.03
C SER A 386 2.88 2.07 36.21
N VAL A 387 3.52 0.89 36.12
CA VAL A 387 3.52 -0.11 37.20
C VAL A 387 4.28 0.36 38.44
N ILE A 388 5.39 1.10 38.26
CA ILE A 388 6.22 1.62 39.36
C ILE A 388 5.60 2.89 39.99
N GLY A 389 4.48 3.40 39.46
CA GLY A 389 3.83 4.63 39.93
C GLY A 389 4.52 5.92 39.46
N LEU A 390 5.46 5.81 38.51
CA LEU A 390 6.18 6.93 37.89
C LEU A 390 5.55 7.34 36.54
N GLY A 391 4.22 7.30 36.45
CA GLY A 391 3.50 7.58 35.20
C GLY A 391 3.77 8.97 34.60
N SER A 392 4.23 9.94 35.39
CA SER A 392 4.66 11.27 34.92
C SER A 392 5.89 11.23 34.01
N LEU A 393 6.73 10.20 34.10
CA LEU A 393 7.88 10.03 33.21
C LEU A 393 7.48 9.63 31.78
N ASN A 394 6.23 9.18 31.57
CA ASN A 394 5.71 8.89 30.23
C ASN A 394 5.71 10.14 29.34
N ASN A 395 5.61 11.33 29.95
CA ASN A 395 5.69 12.63 29.28
C ASN A 395 7.02 12.81 28.54
N LEU A 396 8.07 12.08 28.92
CA LEU A 396 9.36 12.13 28.22
C LEU A 396 9.39 11.26 26.95
N LEU A 397 8.60 10.18 26.89
CA LEU A 397 8.81 9.09 25.94
C LEU A 397 7.79 9.01 24.81
N MET A 398 6.57 9.48 25.05
CA MET A 398 5.47 9.39 24.10
C MET A 398 4.77 10.74 23.93
N PRO A 399 4.13 10.98 22.78
CA PRO A 399 3.23 12.11 22.58
C PRO A 399 1.91 11.83 23.32
N ALA A 400 1.99 11.54 24.61
CA ALA A 400 0.82 11.42 25.45
C ALA A 400 0.43 12.79 25.97
N VAL A 401 -0.86 13.00 25.87
CA VAL A 401 -1.53 14.13 26.47
C VAL A 401 -1.49 13.91 27.98
N THR A 402 -0.66 14.70 28.63
CA THR A 402 -0.26 14.48 30.01
C THR A 402 -0.35 15.78 30.78
N THR A 403 -0.22 15.68 32.10
CA THR A 403 -0.32 16.79 33.05
C THR A 403 0.71 17.92 32.82
N SER A 404 1.76 17.71 32.01
CA SER A 404 2.81 18.69 31.76
C SER A 404 3.22 18.78 30.26
N PRO A 405 2.41 19.41 29.39
CA PRO A 405 2.67 19.46 27.95
C PRO A 405 3.99 20.14 27.58
N LEU A 406 4.44 21.12 28.37
CA LEU A 406 5.74 21.79 28.18
C LEU A 406 6.91 20.82 28.33
N VAL A 407 6.85 19.88 29.28
CA VAL A 407 7.92 18.90 29.51
C VAL A 407 8.02 17.95 28.32
N THR A 408 6.87 17.50 27.79
CA THR A 408 6.81 16.63 26.60
C THR A 408 7.39 17.32 25.37
N LEU A 409 7.08 18.60 25.19
CA LEU A 409 7.58 19.41 24.08
C LEU A 409 9.10 19.62 24.16
N LEU A 410 9.61 19.99 25.35
CA LEU A 410 11.04 20.15 25.58
C LEU A 410 11.78 18.82 25.41
N SER A 411 11.23 17.72 25.93
CA SER A 411 11.81 16.38 25.78
C SER A 411 11.90 15.98 24.31
N GLY A 412 10.81 16.14 23.55
CA GLY A 412 10.79 15.86 22.10
C GLY A 412 11.82 16.69 21.34
N GLY A 413 11.91 18.00 21.64
CA GLY A 413 12.91 18.89 21.05
C GLY A 413 14.35 18.47 21.34
N VAL A 414 14.67 18.14 22.60
CA VAL A 414 16.00 17.67 23.01
C VAL A 414 16.35 16.34 22.32
N GLN A 415 15.41 15.39 22.27
CA GLN A 415 15.64 14.10 21.61
C GLN A 415 15.91 14.28 20.11
N CYS A 416 15.16 15.15 19.43
CA CYS A 416 15.40 15.50 18.03
C CYS A 416 16.79 16.13 17.83
N ALA A 417 17.19 17.07 18.69
CA ALA A 417 18.50 17.72 18.59
C ALA A 417 19.66 16.75 18.81
N VAL A 418 19.57 15.89 19.84
CA VAL A 418 20.59 14.88 20.16
C VAL A 418 20.71 13.86 19.02
N LEU A 419 19.60 13.32 18.52
CA LEU A 419 19.62 12.35 17.42
C LEU A 419 20.10 13.00 16.12
N GLY A 420 19.69 14.23 15.83
CA GLY A 420 20.18 14.99 14.68
C GLY A 420 21.70 15.18 14.71
N TRP A 421 22.25 15.53 15.87
CA TRP A 421 23.70 15.63 16.08
C TRP A 421 24.41 14.28 15.88
N LEU A 422 23.87 13.18 16.42
CA LEU A 422 24.42 11.83 16.24
C LEU A 422 24.42 11.38 14.78
N ILE A 423 23.35 11.66 14.04
CA ILE A 423 23.26 11.38 12.59
C ILE A 423 24.30 12.19 11.82
N TYR A 424 24.44 13.48 12.13
CA TYR A 424 25.41 14.35 11.48
C TYR A 424 26.85 13.86 11.70
N GLN A 425 27.22 13.50 12.93
CA GLN A 425 28.54 12.93 13.21
C GLN A 425 28.78 11.62 12.45
N ARG A 426 27.77 10.73 12.44
CA ARG A 426 27.88 9.46 11.73
C ARG A 426 28.04 9.67 10.22
N TRP A 427 27.30 10.60 9.64
CA TRP A 427 27.42 10.98 8.23
C TRP A 427 28.82 11.47 7.87
N LEU A 428 29.40 12.34 8.70
CA LEU A 428 30.76 12.85 8.51
C LEU A 428 31.81 11.73 8.56
N SER A 429 31.69 10.81 9.52
CA SER A 429 32.65 9.71 9.69
C SER A 429 32.58 8.63 8.62
N GLY A 430 31.40 8.38 8.04
CA GLY A 430 31.17 7.26 7.12
C GLY A 430 31.44 7.59 5.65
N TYR A 431 31.36 8.86 5.26
CA TYR A 431 31.28 9.22 3.83
C TYR A 431 32.15 10.41 3.42
N ARG A 432 33.05 10.95 4.25
CA ARG A 432 33.99 12.02 3.86
C ARG A 432 35.21 11.55 3.03
N HIS A 433 35.26 10.29 2.62
CA HIS A 433 36.30 9.77 1.73
C HIS A 433 35.81 9.73 0.28
#